data_AF-A0A2J7QGV1-F1
#
_entry.id   AF-A0A2J7QGV1-F1
#
_cell.length_a   1.000
_cell.length_b   1.000
_cell.length_c   1.000
_cell.angle_alpha   90.00
_cell.angle_beta   90.00
_cell.angle_gamma   90.00
#
_symmetry.space_group_name_H-M   'P 1'
#
loop_
_entity.id
_entity.type
_entity.pdbx_description
1 polymer ?
#
loop_
_entity_poly.entity_id
_entity_poly.type
_entity_poly.pdbx_seq_one_letter_code
_entity_poly.pdbx_strand_id
1 'polypeptide(L)'
;MEDINVPEEDRVWVRGWFPLLFELSCIVSRCKLDVRTRGLTVLFEIVKTYGDAFQSHWWKDLFQVLFRIFDNMKLPEQHTEKAEWMTTTCNHALYAIVDVFTQYFDILGPLLLEDLYTQLHWCVQQDNEQLARSGTNCLENLVNSNGLKFQDSTWDKTCQCMLDIFNCTIPSALLTWRPDEGRDGKESDLEIISNENGDPSRQGILKRSNSMYSIQSNSTSPSSADELKMSKAKVGSDKLFASLLIKCVVQLELIQTIDNIVFFPATSRKEDQENLALAQADLLHIEAGLSEQQREEQ
;
A
#
# COMPACT_ATOMS: atom_id res chain seq x y z
N MET A 1 -15.42 -15.64 -44.67
CA MET A 1 -15.21 -14.17 -44.75
C MET A 1 -15.42 -13.69 -43.33
N GLU A 2 -14.42 -13.52 -42.48
CA GLU A 2 -13.18 -12.75 -42.61
C GLU A 2 -12.03 -13.52 -41.96
N ASP A 3 -11.07 -14.01 -42.74
CA ASP A 3 -9.89 -14.74 -42.24
C ASP A 3 -8.59 -14.14 -42.79
N ILE A 4 -8.65 -12.85 -43.14
CA ILE A 4 -7.64 -12.14 -43.91
C ILE A 4 -7.25 -10.89 -43.12
N ASN A 5 -6.38 -11.06 -42.11
CA ASN A 5 -5.34 -10.08 -41.77
C ASN A 5 -4.53 -10.43 -40.50
N VAL A 6 -4.82 -11.52 -39.79
CA VAL A 6 -4.02 -11.88 -38.61
C VAL A 6 -2.70 -12.53 -39.08
N PRO A 7 -1.53 -11.97 -38.72
CA PRO A 7 -0.22 -12.59 -38.97
C PRO A 7 -0.22 -14.04 -38.53
N GLU A 8 0.51 -14.91 -39.25
CA GLU A 8 0.48 -16.35 -38.96
C GLU A 8 0.93 -16.67 -37.54
N GLU A 9 1.91 -15.91 -37.03
CA GLU A 9 2.39 -15.94 -35.64
C GLU A 9 1.29 -15.63 -34.62
N ASP A 10 0.40 -14.68 -34.91
CA ASP A 10 -0.68 -14.23 -34.02
C ASP A 10 -1.91 -15.15 -34.02
N ARG A 11 -2.00 -16.09 -34.97
CA ARG A 11 -3.13 -17.03 -35.02
C ARG A 11 -3.22 -17.88 -33.76
N VAL A 12 -2.07 -18.29 -33.21
CA VAL A 12 -2.01 -19.09 -31.98
C VAL A 12 -2.52 -18.29 -30.79
N TRP A 13 -2.21 -16.99 -30.73
CA TRP A 13 -2.74 -16.09 -29.73
C TRP A 13 -4.25 -15.90 -29.88
N VAL A 14 -4.70 -15.40 -31.03
CA VAL A 14 -6.09 -15.01 -31.25
C VAL A 14 -7.05 -16.21 -31.19
N ARG A 15 -6.63 -17.39 -31.65
CA ARG A 15 -7.51 -18.58 -31.72
C ARG A 15 -7.26 -19.60 -30.61
N GLY A 16 -6.16 -19.50 -29.88
CA GLY A 16 -5.77 -20.46 -28.85
C GLY A 16 -5.67 -19.81 -27.47
N TRP A 17 -4.56 -19.10 -27.22
CA TRP A 17 -4.23 -18.58 -25.89
C TRP A 17 -5.21 -17.51 -25.40
N PHE A 18 -5.50 -16.51 -26.22
CA PHE A 18 -6.32 -15.38 -25.81
C PHE A 18 -7.75 -15.79 -25.45
N PRO A 19 -8.49 -16.59 -26.25
CA PRO A 19 -9.81 -17.08 -25.86
C PRO A 19 -9.81 -17.87 -24.55
N LEU A 20 -8.80 -18.72 -24.33
CA LEU A 20 -8.65 -19.52 -23.12
C LEU A 20 -8.47 -18.63 -21.88
N LEU A 21 -7.50 -17.71 -21.93
CA LEU A 21 -7.16 -16.80 -20.83
C LEU A 21 -8.28 -15.79 -20.56
N PHE A 22 -8.93 -15.31 -21.63
CA PHE A 22 -10.07 -14.39 -21.53
C PHE A 22 -11.28 -15.07 -20.87
N GLU A 23 -11.60 -16.30 -21.25
CA GLU A 23 -12.72 -17.01 -20.64
C GLU A 23 -12.43 -17.36 -19.17
N LEU A 24 -11.20 -17.74 -18.83
CA LEU A 24 -10.78 -17.90 -17.44
C LEU A 24 -10.94 -16.58 -16.65
N SER A 25 -10.57 -15.43 -17.22
CA SER A 25 -10.83 -14.12 -16.60
C SER A 25 -12.33 -13.82 -16.44
N CYS A 26 -13.16 -14.24 -17.40
CA CYS A 26 -14.62 -14.16 -17.28
C CYS A 26 -15.16 -15.03 -16.14
N ILE A 27 -14.64 -16.25 -15.96
CA ILE A 27 -14.98 -17.15 -14.85
C ILE A 27 -14.60 -16.49 -13.52
N VAL A 28 -13.40 -15.93 -13.41
CA VAL A 28 -12.95 -15.20 -12.23
C VAL A 28 -13.92 -14.06 -11.88
N SER A 29 -14.39 -13.33 -12.90
CA SER A 29 -15.25 -12.16 -12.74
C SER A 29 -16.71 -12.49 -12.41
N ARG A 30 -17.23 -13.64 -12.85
CA ARG A 30 -18.68 -13.94 -12.82
C ARG A 30 -19.07 -15.05 -11.85
N CYS A 31 -18.11 -15.85 -11.39
CA CYS A 31 -18.40 -17.01 -10.55
C CYS A 31 -18.17 -16.76 -9.05
N LYS A 32 -18.68 -17.69 -8.23
CA LYS A 32 -18.57 -17.65 -6.76
C LYS A 32 -17.11 -17.83 -6.28
N LEU A 33 -16.84 -17.46 -5.03
CA LEU A 33 -15.52 -17.48 -4.39
C LEU A 33 -14.67 -18.72 -4.70
N ASP A 34 -15.20 -19.91 -4.47
CA ASP A 34 -14.50 -21.19 -4.68
C ASP A 34 -14.11 -21.45 -6.14
N VAL A 35 -14.90 -20.95 -7.08
CA VAL A 35 -14.67 -21.13 -8.52
C VAL A 35 -13.70 -20.08 -9.02
N ARG A 36 -13.88 -18.80 -8.64
CA ARG A 36 -13.00 -17.71 -9.07
C ARG A 36 -11.57 -17.88 -8.55
N THR A 37 -11.39 -18.34 -7.31
CA THR A 37 -10.06 -18.59 -6.74
C THR A 37 -9.31 -19.71 -7.45
N ARG A 38 -10.00 -20.82 -7.78
CA ARG A 38 -9.43 -21.89 -8.62
C ARG A 38 -9.16 -21.43 -10.05
N GLY A 39 -10.07 -20.65 -10.62
CA GLY A 39 -9.91 -20.05 -11.94
C GLY A 39 -8.68 -19.16 -12.02
N LEU A 40 -8.41 -18.35 -10.99
CA LEU A 40 -7.18 -17.55 -10.86
C LEU A 40 -5.94 -18.44 -10.82
N THR A 41 -5.93 -19.48 -9.98
CA THR A 41 -4.79 -20.39 -9.90
C THR A 41 -4.47 -20.99 -11.26
N VAL A 42 -5.47 -21.53 -11.96
CA VAL A 42 -5.29 -22.13 -13.30
C VAL A 42 -4.83 -21.08 -14.31
N LEU A 43 -5.43 -19.89 -14.32
CA LEU A 43 -5.05 -18.79 -15.21
C LEU A 43 -3.56 -18.44 -15.05
N PHE A 44 -3.12 -18.18 -13.81
CA PHE A 44 -1.74 -17.80 -13.55
C PHE A 44 -0.76 -18.96 -13.68
N GLU A 45 -1.18 -20.20 -13.43
CA GLU A 45 -0.36 -21.39 -13.68
C GLU A 45 -0.08 -21.57 -15.17
N ILE A 46 -1.09 -21.37 -16.03
CA ILE A 46 -0.91 -21.38 -17.49
C ILE A 46 0.09 -20.30 -17.90
N VAL A 47 -0.09 -19.07 -17.42
CA VAL A 47 0.79 -17.95 -17.75
C VAL A 47 2.23 -18.19 -17.26
N LYS A 48 2.42 -18.74 -16.05
CA LYS A 48 3.75 -19.08 -15.50
C LYS A 48 4.42 -20.25 -16.21
N THR A 49 3.64 -21.17 -16.76
CA THR A 49 4.15 -22.39 -17.42
C THR A 49 4.48 -22.16 -18.88
N TYR A 50 3.68 -21.35 -19.58
CA TYR A 50 3.76 -21.18 -21.03
C TYR A 50 4.12 -19.74 -21.47
N GLY A 51 4.43 -18.85 -20.52
CA GLY A 51 4.75 -17.45 -20.80
C GLY A 51 5.96 -17.27 -21.73
N ASP A 52 6.92 -18.20 -21.73
CA ASP A 52 8.06 -18.19 -22.66
C ASP A 52 7.66 -18.31 -24.14
N ALA A 53 6.47 -18.84 -24.42
CA ALA A 53 5.92 -18.94 -25.77
C ALA A 53 5.20 -17.65 -26.21
N PHE A 54 5.05 -16.65 -25.34
CA PHE A 54 4.28 -15.43 -25.63
C PHE A 54 5.15 -14.35 -26.26
N GLN A 55 4.58 -13.67 -27.24
CA GLN A 55 5.21 -12.50 -27.86
C GLN A 55 5.02 -11.24 -26.99
N SER A 56 5.91 -10.27 -27.16
CA SER A 56 5.91 -9.01 -26.40
C SER A 56 4.56 -8.26 -26.44
N HIS A 57 3.88 -8.23 -27.60
CA HIS A 57 2.57 -7.58 -27.72
C HIS A 57 1.44 -8.38 -27.08
N TRP A 58 1.51 -9.71 -27.04
CA TRP A 58 0.51 -10.55 -26.37
C TRP A 58 0.49 -10.33 -24.87
N TRP A 59 1.65 -10.05 -24.27
CA TRP A 59 1.73 -9.67 -22.86
C TRP A 59 0.92 -8.41 -22.56
N LYS A 60 0.91 -7.41 -23.46
CA LYS A 60 0.09 -6.21 -23.28
C LYS A 60 -1.40 -6.53 -23.30
N ASP A 61 -1.84 -7.33 -24.27
CA ASP A 61 -3.24 -7.77 -24.37
C ASP A 61 -3.67 -8.56 -23.13
N LEU A 62 -2.80 -9.47 -22.66
CA LEU A 62 -3.04 -10.27 -21.47
C LEU A 62 -3.19 -9.39 -20.23
N PHE A 63 -2.24 -8.48 -19.99
CA PHE A 63 -2.26 -7.64 -18.80
C PHE A 63 -3.43 -6.66 -18.81
N GLN A 64 -3.91 -6.21 -19.97
CA GLN A 64 -5.18 -5.48 -20.05
C GLN A 64 -6.37 -6.31 -19.53
N VAL A 65 -6.38 -7.63 -19.77
CA VAL A 65 -7.41 -8.53 -19.23
C VAL A 65 -7.20 -8.82 -17.74
N LEU A 66 -5.95 -8.95 -17.30
CA LEU A 66 -5.63 -9.20 -15.89
C LEU A 66 -5.93 -8.00 -15.00
N PHE A 67 -5.56 -6.78 -15.43
CA PHE A 67 -5.86 -5.57 -14.65
C PHE A 67 -7.36 -5.29 -14.54
N ARG A 68 -8.18 -5.75 -15.49
CA ARG A 68 -9.65 -5.69 -15.38
C ARG A 68 -10.23 -6.48 -14.21
N ILE A 69 -9.49 -7.40 -13.61
CA ILE A 69 -9.92 -8.09 -12.38
C ILE A 69 -10.13 -7.08 -11.24
N PHE A 70 -9.35 -6.00 -11.22
CA PHE A 70 -9.47 -4.90 -10.27
C PHE A 70 -10.56 -3.88 -10.68
N ASP A 71 -10.96 -3.85 -11.96
CA ASP A 71 -11.97 -2.94 -12.52
C ASP A 71 -13.43 -3.36 -12.26
N ASN A 72 -13.71 -4.58 -11.79
CA ASN A 72 -15.09 -5.10 -11.57
C ASN A 72 -15.92 -4.30 -10.53
N MET A 73 -15.44 -3.12 -10.14
CA MET A 73 -15.95 -2.16 -9.17
C MET A 73 -17.11 -1.30 -9.68
N LYS A 74 -17.77 -1.66 -10.78
CA LYS A 74 -18.85 -0.84 -11.37
C LYS A 74 -20.23 -0.99 -10.73
N LEU A 75 -20.42 -1.80 -9.69
CA LEU A 75 -21.72 -1.97 -9.04
C LEU A 75 -21.68 -1.66 -7.52
N PRO A 76 -22.43 -0.65 -7.06
CA PRO A 76 -22.51 -0.27 -5.64
C PRO A 76 -23.23 -1.26 -4.70
N GLU A 77 -23.76 -2.38 -5.18
CA GLU A 77 -24.95 -2.96 -4.54
C GLU A 77 -24.71 -3.86 -3.32
N GLN A 78 -23.49 -4.33 -3.01
CA GLN A 78 -23.20 -4.98 -1.73
C GLN A 78 -21.77 -4.71 -1.22
N HIS A 79 -21.66 -3.90 -0.16
CA HIS A 79 -20.39 -3.62 0.52
C HIS A 79 -19.64 -4.88 0.97
N THR A 80 -20.36 -5.93 1.38
CA THR A 80 -19.78 -7.20 1.84
C THR A 80 -19.15 -8.00 0.70
N GLU A 81 -19.83 -8.11 -0.45
CA GLU A 81 -19.29 -8.78 -1.64
C GLU A 81 -18.05 -8.06 -2.15
N LYS A 82 -18.06 -6.72 -2.13
CA LYS A 82 -16.90 -5.89 -2.47
C LYS A 82 -15.73 -6.14 -1.51
N ALA A 83 -15.97 -6.20 -0.20
CA ALA A 83 -14.93 -6.48 0.78
C ALA A 83 -14.34 -7.90 0.60
N GLU A 84 -15.19 -8.90 0.39
CA GLU A 84 -14.76 -10.27 0.10
C GLU A 84 -13.94 -10.35 -1.19
N TRP A 85 -14.37 -9.66 -2.25
CA TRP A 85 -13.65 -9.59 -3.52
C TRP A 85 -12.24 -9.01 -3.36
N MET A 86 -12.11 -7.90 -2.62
CA MET A 86 -10.82 -7.25 -2.34
C MET A 86 -9.89 -8.19 -1.56
N THR A 87 -10.37 -8.75 -0.45
CA THR A 87 -9.57 -9.59 0.46
C THR A 87 -9.19 -10.94 -0.14
N THR A 88 -10.01 -11.50 -1.04
CA THR A 88 -9.75 -12.83 -1.62
C THR A 88 -9.18 -12.75 -3.03
N THR A 89 -9.88 -12.10 -3.94
CA THR A 89 -9.67 -12.25 -5.39
C THR A 89 -8.66 -11.24 -5.90
N CYS A 90 -8.82 -9.96 -5.54
CA CYS A 90 -7.80 -8.95 -5.83
C CYS A 90 -6.49 -9.28 -5.13
N ASN A 91 -6.55 -9.70 -3.86
CA ASN A 91 -5.35 -10.05 -3.12
C ASN A 91 -4.57 -11.19 -3.79
N HIS A 92 -5.23 -12.28 -4.15
CA HIS A 92 -4.60 -13.39 -4.87
C HIS A 92 -4.08 -12.97 -6.25
N ALA A 93 -4.87 -12.24 -7.02
CA ALA A 93 -4.46 -11.75 -8.34
C ALA A 93 -3.23 -10.84 -8.25
N LEU A 94 -3.14 -9.97 -7.25
CA LEU A 94 -2.02 -9.04 -7.09
C LEU A 94 -0.69 -9.78 -6.90
N TYR A 95 -0.64 -10.73 -5.96
CA TYR A 95 0.55 -11.56 -5.76
C TYR A 95 0.90 -12.36 -7.02
N ALA A 96 -0.09 -12.98 -7.66
CA ALA A 96 0.15 -13.78 -8.85
C ALA A 96 0.63 -12.94 -10.04
N ILE A 97 0.17 -11.70 -10.18
CA ILE A 97 0.68 -10.74 -11.16
C ILE A 97 2.15 -10.43 -10.87
N VAL A 98 2.50 -10.11 -9.63
CA VAL A 98 3.88 -9.76 -9.23
C VAL A 98 4.83 -10.95 -9.38
N ASP A 99 4.36 -12.17 -9.11
CA ASP A 99 5.10 -13.41 -9.38
C ASP A 99 5.42 -13.56 -10.88
N VAL A 100 4.41 -13.41 -11.75
CA VAL A 100 4.60 -13.46 -13.20
C VAL A 100 5.54 -12.34 -13.66
N PHE A 101 5.38 -11.15 -13.10
CA PHE A 101 6.23 -10.00 -13.41
C PHE A 101 7.69 -10.24 -13.04
N THR A 102 7.92 -10.90 -11.90
CA THR A 102 9.26 -11.28 -11.43
C THR A 102 9.86 -12.38 -12.29
N GLN A 103 9.07 -13.40 -12.64
CA GLN A 103 9.53 -14.50 -13.49
C GLN A 103 9.92 -14.03 -14.90
N TYR A 104 9.14 -13.13 -15.49
CA TYR A 104 9.31 -12.64 -16.86
C TYR A 104 9.77 -11.17 -16.92
N PHE A 105 10.51 -10.71 -15.92
CA PHE A 105 10.87 -9.28 -15.76
C PHE A 105 11.61 -8.71 -16.97
N ASP A 106 12.46 -9.50 -17.63
CA ASP A 106 13.26 -9.02 -18.77
C ASP A 106 12.38 -8.61 -19.96
N ILE A 107 11.18 -9.20 -20.07
CA ILE A 107 10.18 -8.86 -21.08
C ILE A 107 9.19 -7.84 -20.52
N LEU A 108 8.66 -8.07 -19.32
CA LEU A 108 7.57 -7.28 -18.75
C LEU A 108 8.01 -5.92 -18.20
N GLY A 109 9.22 -5.83 -17.62
CA GLY A 109 9.78 -4.61 -17.04
C GLY A 109 9.75 -3.42 -17.99
N PRO A 110 10.35 -3.52 -19.21
CA PRO A 110 10.30 -2.44 -20.19
C PRO A 110 8.90 -2.14 -20.74
N LEU A 111 7.95 -3.07 -20.63
CA LEU A 111 6.65 -2.98 -21.30
C LEU A 111 5.52 -2.46 -20.42
N LEU A 112 5.47 -2.87 -19.15
CA LEU A 112 4.26 -2.79 -18.31
C LEU A 112 4.55 -2.40 -16.85
N LEU A 113 5.79 -2.01 -16.52
CA LEU A 113 6.17 -1.74 -15.13
C LEU A 113 5.44 -0.51 -14.56
N GLU A 114 5.22 0.52 -15.37
CA GLU A 114 4.44 1.70 -14.97
C GLU A 114 2.97 1.35 -14.69
N ASP A 115 2.38 0.45 -15.49
CA ASP A 115 1.03 -0.05 -15.26
C ASP A 115 0.97 -0.85 -13.95
N LEU A 116 1.99 -1.67 -13.66
CA LEU A 116 2.09 -2.38 -12.39
C LEU A 116 2.21 -1.42 -11.21
N TYR A 117 3.02 -0.36 -11.29
CA TYR A 117 3.11 0.65 -10.23
C TYR A 117 1.78 1.37 -10.02
N THR A 118 1.09 1.72 -11.11
CA THR A 118 -0.26 2.31 -11.04
C THR A 118 -1.22 1.37 -10.32
N GLN A 119 -1.16 0.07 -10.62
CA GLN A 119 -2.01 -0.93 -9.98
C GLN A 119 -1.66 -1.12 -8.49
N LEU A 120 -0.38 -1.16 -8.12
CA LEU A 120 0.08 -1.25 -6.73
C LEU A 120 -0.38 -0.03 -5.92
N HIS A 121 -0.20 1.17 -6.48
CA HIS A 121 -0.66 2.41 -5.87
C HIS A 121 -2.18 2.40 -5.67
N TRP A 122 -2.96 1.95 -6.66
CA TRP A 122 -4.41 1.78 -6.54
C TRP A 122 -4.79 0.81 -5.41
N CYS A 123 -4.10 -0.33 -5.27
CA CYS A 123 -4.36 -1.31 -4.22
C CYS A 123 -4.16 -0.72 -2.82
N VAL A 124 -3.11 0.09 -2.64
CA VAL A 124 -2.80 0.75 -1.38
C VAL A 124 -3.83 1.82 -1.00
N GLN A 125 -4.49 2.44 -1.98
CA GLN A 125 -5.52 3.46 -1.75
C GLN A 125 -6.89 2.88 -1.38
N GLN A 126 -7.08 1.55 -1.42
CA GLN A 126 -8.37 0.96 -1.09
C GLN A 126 -8.64 1.01 0.42
N ASP A 127 -9.91 1.21 0.81
CA ASP A 127 -10.38 1.05 2.19
C ASP A 127 -10.49 -0.44 2.60
N ASN A 128 -9.43 -1.22 2.33
CA ASN A 128 -9.27 -2.61 2.72
C ASN A 128 -7.84 -2.81 3.21
N GLU A 129 -7.66 -2.98 4.52
CA GLU A 129 -6.35 -3.08 5.16
C GLU A 129 -5.48 -4.19 4.54
N GLN A 130 -6.06 -5.37 4.31
CA GLN A 130 -5.32 -6.51 3.79
C GLN A 130 -4.79 -6.24 2.38
N LEU A 131 -5.65 -5.75 1.48
CA LEU A 131 -5.25 -5.43 0.11
C LEU A 131 -4.20 -4.31 0.09
N ALA A 132 -4.34 -3.31 0.95
CA ALA A 132 -3.39 -2.22 1.04
C ALA A 132 -2.00 -2.71 1.52
N ARG A 133 -1.96 -3.56 2.56
CA ARG A 133 -0.71 -4.20 3.02
C ARG A 133 -0.09 -5.07 1.95
N SER A 134 -0.90 -5.83 1.22
CA SER A 134 -0.42 -6.68 0.12
C SER A 134 0.13 -5.87 -1.05
N GLY A 135 -0.37 -4.66 -1.30
CA GLY A 135 0.24 -3.71 -2.23
C GLY A 135 1.68 -3.37 -1.87
N THR A 136 1.93 -2.97 -0.61
CA THR A 136 3.27 -2.65 -0.13
C THR A 136 4.20 -3.87 -0.15
N ASN A 137 3.72 -5.02 0.33
CA ASN A 137 4.50 -6.26 0.33
C ASN A 137 4.84 -6.75 -1.09
N CYS A 138 3.93 -6.59 -2.04
CA CYS A 138 4.19 -6.89 -3.45
C CYS A 138 5.26 -5.97 -4.05
N LEU A 139 5.24 -4.68 -3.70
CA LEU A 139 6.30 -3.75 -4.10
C LEU A 139 7.65 -4.18 -3.54
N GLU A 140 7.71 -4.56 -2.26
CA GLU A 140 8.92 -5.10 -1.64
C GLU A 140 9.45 -6.32 -2.38
N ASN A 141 8.59 -7.32 -2.63
CA ASN A 141 8.99 -8.55 -3.32
C ASN A 141 9.46 -8.30 -4.75
N LEU A 142 8.81 -7.38 -5.47
CA LEU A 142 9.19 -6.98 -6.81
C LEU A 142 10.61 -6.39 -6.82
N VAL A 143 10.89 -5.48 -5.89
CA VAL A 143 12.20 -4.82 -5.79
C VAL A 143 13.27 -5.80 -5.32
N ASN A 144 12.99 -6.60 -4.30
CA ASN A 144 13.96 -7.58 -3.78
C ASN A 144 14.34 -8.64 -4.81
N SER A 145 13.39 -9.07 -5.65
CA SER A 145 13.63 -10.12 -6.63
C SER A 145 14.30 -9.61 -7.91
N ASN A 146 14.03 -8.35 -8.29
CA ASN A 146 14.42 -7.82 -9.61
C ASN A 146 15.35 -6.59 -9.52
N GLY A 147 15.67 -6.08 -8.33
CA GLY A 147 16.40 -4.83 -8.15
C GLY A 147 17.78 -4.81 -8.80
N LEU A 148 18.44 -5.97 -8.93
CA LEU A 148 19.72 -6.09 -9.65
C LEU A 148 19.57 -5.88 -11.18
N LYS A 149 18.36 -6.07 -11.72
CA LYS A 149 18.01 -5.85 -13.12
C LYS A 149 17.51 -4.43 -13.39
N PHE A 150 17.31 -3.62 -12.35
CA PHE A 150 16.80 -2.27 -12.50
C PHE A 150 17.89 -1.35 -13.05
N GLN A 151 17.51 -0.54 -14.02
CA GLN A 151 18.33 0.56 -14.49
C GLN A 151 18.02 1.82 -13.68
N ASP A 152 18.86 2.84 -13.77
CA ASP A 152 18.65 4.12 -13.05
C ASP A 152 17.23 4.69 -13.27
N SER A 153 16.76 4.68 -14.53
CA SER A 153 15.39 5.12 -14.85
C SER A 153 14.28 4.27 -14.22
N THR A 154 14.54 2.98 -14.02
CA THR A 154 13.61 2.06 -13.33
C THR A 154 13.59 2.33 -11.83
N TRP A 155 14.77 2.58 -11.24
CA TRP A 155 14.90 2.99 -9.85
C TRP A 155 14.21 4.33 -9.58
N ASP A 156 14.35 5.32 -10.47
CA ASP A 156 13.65 6.61 -10.35
C ASP A 156 12.13 6.41 -10.30
N LYS A 157 11.57 5.60 -11.19
CA LYS A 157 10.14 5.25 -11.21
C LYS A 157 9.71 4.48 -9.95
N THR A 158 10.56 3.58 -9.46
CA THR A 158 10.32 2.82 -8.23
C THR A 158 10.26 3.76 -7.02
N CYS A 159 11.24 4.65 -6.87
CA CYS A 159 11.30 5.64 -5.82
C CYS A 159 10.11 6.61 -5.90
N GLN A 160 9.71 7.02 -7.11
CA GLN A 160 8.53 7.85 -7.31
C GLN A 160 7.26 7.12 -6.87
N CYS A 161 7.09 5.85 -7.22
CA CYS A 161 5.96 5.03 -6.76
C CYS A 161 5.91 4.93 -5.23
N MET A 162 7.05 4.68 -4.57
CA MET A 162 7.14 4.68 -3.10
C MET A 162 6.75 6.03 -2.49
N LEU A 163 7.24 7.13 -3.08
CA LEU A 163 6.91 8.48 -2.65
C LEU A 163 5.41 8.79 -2.83
N ASP A 164 4.80 8.36 -3.92
CA ASP A 164 3.36 8.55 -4.18
C ASP A 164 2.52 7.77 -3.17
N ILE A 165 2.90 6.52 -2.88
CA ILE A 165 2.28 5.71 -1.83
C ILE A 165 2.41 6.41 -0.46
N PHE A 166 3.61 6.91 -0.13
CA PHE A 166 3.84 7.64 1.10
C PHE A 166 2.92 8.87 1.19
N ASN A 167 2.91 9.72 0.17
CA ASN A 167 2.13 10.96 0.17
C ASN A 167 0.62 10.72 0.27
N CYS A 168 0.06 9.71 -0.40
CA CYS A 168 -1.39 9.46 -0.34
C CYS A 168 -1.84 8.81 0.99
N THR A 169 -0.90 8.22 1.73
CA THR A 169 -1.15 7.55 3.01
C THR A 169 -0.85 8.42 4.23
N ILE A 170 -0.47 9.68 4.04
CA ILE A 170 -0.30 10.61 5.18
C ILE A 170 -1.67 10.85 5.84
N PRO A 171 -1.83 10.57 7.15
CA PRO A 171 -3.10 10.71 7.87
C PRO A 171 -3.37 12.17 8.29
N SER A 172 -3.25 13.13 7.37
CA SER A 172 -3.36 14.57 7.65
C SER A 172 -4.71 14.99 8.23
N ALA A 173 -5.77 14.21 7.97
CA ALA A 173 -7.09 14.45 8.55
C ALA A 173 -7.10 14.34 10.08
N LEU A 174 -6.19 13.58 10.71
CA LEU A 174 -6.05 13.54 12.17
C LEU A 174 -5.65 14.90 12.76
N LEU A 175 -4.90 15.71 12.00
CA LEU A 175 -4.40 17.02 12.46
C LEU A 175 -5.49 18.09 12.48
N THR A 176 -6.51 17.91 11.64
CA THR A 176 -7.61 18.88 11.47
C THR A 176 -8.93 18.38 12.03
N TRP A 177 -8.98 17.13 12.50
CA TRP A 177 -10.17 16.54 13.08
C TRP A 177 -10.57 17.27 14.37
N ARG A 178 -11.85 17.55 14.51
CA ARG A 178 -12.47 18.03 15.74
C ARG A 178 -13.68 17.15 16.05
N PRO A 179 -13.94 16.83 17.33
CA PRO A 179 -15.21 16.26 17.72
C PRO A 179 -16.33 17.19 17.26
N ASP A 180 -17.44 16.62 16.77
CA ASP A 180 -18.64 17.38 16.46
C ASP A 180 -19.22 17.87 17.80
N GLU A 181 -18.65 18.96 18.34
CA GLU A 181 -19.22 19.67 19.48
C GLU A 181 -20.59 20.14 19.02
N GLY A 182 -21.64 19.58 19.62
CA GLY A 182 -23.02 19.90 19.29
C GLY A 182 -23.17 21.40 19.12
N ARG A 183 -23.56 21.85 17.93
CA ARG A 183 -23.89 23.25 17.64
C ARG A 183 -25.11 23.66 18.45
N ASP A 184 -24.87 23.94 19.73
CA ASP A 184 -25.69 24.72 20.64
C ASP A 184 -24.73 25.66 21.38
N GLY A 185 -24.37 26.77 20.73
CA GLY A 185 -23.40 27.70 21.27
C GLY A 185 -23.06 28.86 20.34
N LYS A 186 -24.07 29.68 20.02
CA LYS A 186 -23.98 31.09 19.59
C LYS A 186 -22.81 31.46 18.66
N GLU A 187 -23.12 31.55 17.35
CA GLU A 187 -22.60 32.67 16.56
C GLU A 187 -23.22 33.96 17.12
N SER A 188 -22.54 34.60 18.06
CA SER A 188 -22.71 36.03 18.31
C SER A 188 -21.47 36.57 19.02
N ASP A 189 -20.88 37.59 18.40
CA ASP A 189 -20.03 38.63 19.00
C ASP A 189 -18.53 38.38 18.97
N LEU A 190 -17.95 38.58 17.78
CA LEU A 190 -16.66 39.26 17.65
C LEU A 190 -16.80 40.42 16.64
N GLU A 191 -17.67 41.38 16.98
CA GLU A 191 -17.56 42.76 16.52
C GLU A 191 -17.00 43.64 17.66
N ILE A 192 -15.73 44.01 17.50
CA ILE A 192 -15.13 45.34 17.72
C ILE A 192 -15.54 46.12 18.98
N ILE A 193 -14.59 46.42 19.89
CA ILE A 193 -14.23 47.82 20.28
C ILE A 193 -12.74 47.93 20.67
N SER A 194 -12.05 48.75 19.89
CA SER A 194 -10.80 49.46 20.16
C SER A 194 -10.94 50.53 21.26
N ASN A 195 -10.06 50.54 22.28
CA ASN A 195 -9.20 51.67 22.70
C ASN A 195 -8.71 51.59 24.16
N GLU A 196 -7.38 51.61 24.26
CA GLU A 196 -6.49 52.38 25.15
C GLU A 196 -6.84 52.76 26.61
N ASN A 197 -5.82 52.48 27.45
CA ASN A 197 -5.33 53.19 28.64
C ASN A 197 -5.69 52.65 30.05
N GLY A 198 -4.64 52.22 30.79
CA GLY A 198 -4.55 52.45 32.24
C GLY A 198 -4.14 51.29 33.16
N ASP A 199 -2.85 50.97 33.21
CA ASP A 199 -2.04 50.45 34.34
C ASP A 199 -2.27 49.01 34.92
N PRO A 200 -1.18 48.26 35.26
CA PRO A 200 -1.22 46.83 35.55
C PRO A 200 -1.16 46.55 37.05
N SER A 201 -1.96 45.60 37.53
CA SER A 201 -1.71 44.96 38.81
C SER A 201 -2.46 43.64 38.97
N ARG A 202 -1.65 42.60 39.21
CA ARG A 202 -1.91 41.38 39.99
C ARG A 202 -2.22 40.07 39.24
N GLN A 203 -1.14 39.28 39.18
CA GLN A 203 -0.97 37.95 39.76
C GLN A 203 -1.74 36.78 39.11
N GLY A 204 -0.94 35.86 38.57
CA GLY A 204 -1.42 34.56 38.12
C GLY A 204 -1.55 33.50 39.21
N ILE A 205 -1.61 32.27 38.71
CA ILE A 205 -1.46 30.97 39.39
C ILE A 205 -2.75 30.38 40.00
N LEU A 206 -3.25 29.39 39.24
CA LEU A 206 -3.86 28.12 39.66
C LEU A 206 -4.96 28.13 40.72
N LYS A 207 -6.20 27.84 40.30
CA LYS A 207 -7.12 27.02 41.10
C LYS A 207 -7.82 25.96 40.27
N ARG A 208 -7.27 24.74 40.40
CA ARG A 208 -8.00 23.48 40.28
C ARG A 208 -9.14 23.53 41.29
N SER A 209 -10.38 23.28 40.88
CA SER A 209 -11.47 22.95 41.80
C SER A 209 -12.31 21.85 41.16
N ASN A 210 -12.22 20.66 41.75
CA ASN A 210 -13.21 19.62 41.60
C ASN A 210 -14.57 20.19 42.04
N SER A 211 -15.60 20.05 41.22
CA SER A 211 -16.97 20.00 41.70
C SER A 211 -17.62 18.72 41.18
N MET A 212 -17.75 17.73 42.08
CA MET A 212 -18.78 16.72 41.95
C MET A 212 -20.15 17.38 42.21
N TYR A 213 -21.15 16.94 41.47
CA TYR A 213 -22.58 17.29 41.60
C TYR A 213 -23.01 18.68 41.12
N SER A 214 -23.46 18.73 39.87
CA SER A 214 -24.66 19.48 39.48
C SER A 214 -25.53 18.56 38.61
N ILE A 215 -26.36 17.76 39.28
CA ILE A 215 -27.52 17.11 38.68
C ILE A 215 -28.61 18.17 38.59
N GLN A 216 -28.80 18.76 37.42
CA GLN A 216 -30.06 19.40 37.07
C GLN A 216 -30.37 19.11 35.59
N SER A 217 -31.01 17.97 35.41
CA SER A 217 -31.53 17.45 34.16
C SER A 217 -32.74 18.27 33.71
N ASN A 218 -32.56 19.15 32.73
CA ASN A 218 -33.64 19.50 31.82
C ASN A 218 -33.76 18.36 30.81
N SER A 219 -34.74 17.49 31.02
CA SER A 219 -35.12 16.42 30.12
C SER A 219 -35.87 16.99 28.91
N THR A 220 -35.15 17.58 27.96
CA THR A 220 -35.58 17.58 26.56
C THR A 220 -35.12 16.26 25.98
N SER A 221 -36.04 15.31 25.81
CA SER A 221 -35.78 14.12 25.00
C SER A 221 -35.27 14.58 23.64
N PRO A 222 -34.12 14.09 23.15
CA PRO A 222 -33.64 14.46 21.83
C PRO A 222 -34.74 14.12 20.83
N SER A 223 -35.03 15.06 19.93
CA SER A 223 -35.98 14.78 18.86
C SER A 223 -35.46 13.60 18.04
N SER A 224 -36.34 12.79 17.45
CA SER A 224 -35.93 11.68 16.59
C SER A 224 -34.99 12.13 15.45
N ALA A 225 -35.05 13.41 15.05
CA ALA A 225 -34.13 14.02 14.10
C ALA A 225 -32.71 14.25 14.67
N ASP A 226 -32.57 14.57 15.96
CA ASP A 226 -31.28 14.79 16.62
C ASP A 226 -30.55 13.47 16.92
N GLU A 227 -31.29 12.42 17.29
CA GLU A 227 -30.72 11.06 17.40
C GLU A 227 -30.21 10.53 16.04
N LEU A 228 -30.93 10.82 14.96
CA LEU A 228 -30.53 10.48 13.58
C LEU A 228 -29.29 11.28 13.11
N LYS A 229 -29.12 12.53 13.56
CA LYS A 229 -27.93 13.34 13.26
C LYS A 229 -26.70 12.85 14.04
N MET A 230 -26.85 12.61 15.34
CA MET A 230 -25.78 12.12 16.21
C MET A 230 -25.24 10.75 15.75
N SER A 231 -26.16 9.84 15.38
CA SER A 231 -25.79 8.53 14.84
C SER A 231 -25.06 8.63 13.49
N LYS A 232 -25.47 9.53 12.60
CA LYS A 232 -24.76 9.79 11.33
C LYS A 232 -23.37 10.40 11.53
N ALA A 233 -23.23 11.37 12.44
CA ALA A 233 -21.93 11.99 12.76
C ALA A 233 -20.95 10.97 13.36
N LYS A 234 -21.45 10.09 14.24
CA LYS A 234 -20.68 8.97 14.80
C LYS A 234 -20.24 7.98 13.72
N VAL A 235 -21.15 7.54 12.86
CA VAL A 235 -20.84 6.63 11.74
C VAL A 235 -19.84 7.25 10.76
N GLY A 236 -19.91 8.56 10.53
CA GLY A 236 -18.92 9.28 9.71
C GLY A 236 -17.53 9.31 10.35
N SER A 237 -17.47 9.54 11.67
CA SER A 237 -16.22 9.52 12.43
C SER A 237 -15.60 8.12 12.46
N ASP A 238 -16.40 7.07 12.69
CA ASP A 238 -15.92 5.68 12.71
C ASP A 238 -15.32 5.27 11.36
N LYS A 239 -15.96 5.65 10.25
CA LYS A 239 -15.42 5.41 8.89
C LYS A 239 -14.12 6.18 8.63
N LEU A 240 -14.05 7.44 9.07
CA LEU A 240 -12.84 8.25 8.96
C LEU A 240 -11.67 7.61 9.72
N PHE A 241 -11.88 7.23 10.98
CA PHE A 241 -10.84 6.60 11.79
C PHE A 241 -10.43 5.23 11.25
N ALA A 242 -11.35 4.44 10.70
CA ALA A 242 -11.02 3.18 10.04
C ALA A 242 -10.10 3.40 8.82
N SER A 243 -10.42 4.37 7.95
CA SER A 243 -9.58 4.71 6.79
C SER A 243 -8.20 5.26 7.21
N LEU A 244 -8.16 6.10 8.26
CA LEU A 244 -6.91 6.63 8.80
C LEU A 244 -6.03 5.56 9.43
N LEU A 245 -6.63 4.56 10.09
CA LEU A 245 -5.89 3.42 10.63
C LEU A 245 -5.20 2.64 9.50
N ILE A 246 -5.90 2.37 8.40
CA ILE A 246 -5.32 1.69 7.23
C ILE A 246 -4.13 2.49 6.69
N LYS A 247 -4.29 3.81 6.54
CA LYS A 247 -3.22 4.72 6.11
C LYS A 247 -1.99 4.66 7.01
N CYS A 248 -2.16 4.67 8.33
CA CYS A 248 -1.07 4.53 9.30
C CYS A 248 -0.38 3.15 9.21
N VAL A 249 -1.15 2.07 9.01
CA VAL A 249 -0.60 0.72 8.82
C VAL A 249 0.26 0.67 7.57
N VAL A 250 -0.24 1.18 6.45
CA VAL A 250 0.52 1.23 5.19
C VAL A 250 1.80 2.05 5.33
N GLN A 251 1.74 3.19 6.01
CA GLN A 251 2.92 4.02 6.29
C GLN A 251 4.00 3.24 7.04
N LEU A 252 3.63 2.51 8.09
CA LEU A 252 4.55 1.66 8.84
C LEU A 252 5.14 0.55 7.97
N GLU A 253 4.30 -0.15 7.21
CA GLU A 253 4.74 -1.21 6.30
C GLU A 253 5.67 -0.67 5.21
N LEU A 254 5.40 0.52 4.66
CA LEU A 254 6.26 1.13 3.64
C LEU A 254 7.63 1.51 4.21
N ILE A 255 7.69 2.02 5.44
CA ILE A 255 8.97 2.27 6.12
C ILE A 255 9.75 0.97 6.29
N GLN A 256 9.08 -0.11 6.72
CA GLN A 256 9.70 -1.43 6.86
C GLN A 256 10.16 -2.00 5.51
N THR A 257 9.37 -1.83 4.46
CA THR A 257 9.76 -2.23 3.10
C THR A 257 10.98 -1.47 2.61
N ILE A 258 11.06 -0.16 2.83
CA ILE A 258 12.25 0.63 2.47
C ILE A 258 13.46 0.15 3.27
N ASP A 259 13.30 -0.09 4.57
CA ASP A 259 14.34 -0.64 5.43
C ASP A 259 14.85 -2.00 4.91
N ASN A 260 13.94 -2.91 4.58
CA ASN A 260 14.26 -4.22 4.02
C ASN A 260 14.96 -4.15 2.65
N ILE A 261 14.56 -3.20 1.79
CA ILE A 261 15.16 -3.02 0.46
C ILE A 261 16.58 -2.45 0.59
N VAL A 262 16.76 -1.41 1.42
CA VAL A 262 18.04 -0.69 1.55
C VAL A 262 19.04 -1.48 2.39
N PHE A 263 18.61 -2.03 3.51
CA PHE A 263 19.48 -2.70 4.50
C PHE A 263 19.41 -4.22 4.41
N PHE A 264 18.96 -4.75 3.27
CA PHE A 264 18.70 -6.17 2.99
C PHE A 264 19.37 -7.12 3.99
N PRO A 265 18.63 -7.95 4.75
CA PRO A 265 19.18 -8.61 5.93
C PRO A 265 20.39 -9.50 5.65
N ALA A 266 20.59 -9.97 4.42
CA ALA A 266 21.76 -10.73 4.03
C ALA A 266 22.95 -9.85 3.63
N THR A 267 22.73 -8.65 3.08
CA THR A 267 23.79 -7.73 2.64
C THR A 267 24.36 -6.99 3.83
N SER A 268 23.51 -6.44 4.71
CA SER A 268 23.95 -5.85 5.98
C SER A 268 24.68 -6.88 6.84
N ARG A 269 24.11 -8.09 7.03
CA ARG A 269 24.80 -9.14 7.81
C ARG A 269 26.10 -9.61 7.17
N LYS A 270 26.19 -9.68 5.84
CA LYS A 270 27.39 -10.10 5.13
C LYS A 270 28.47 -9.02 5.19
N GLU A 271 28.13 -7.76 4.96
CA GLU A 271 29.07 -6.64 5.13
C GLU A 271 29.52 -6.50 6.59
N ASP A 272 28.62 -6.63 7.56
CA ASP A 272 28.97 -6.64 8.97
C ASP A 272 29.94 -7.79 9.30
N GLN A 273 29.71 -8.97 8.74
CA GLN A 273 30.58 -10.14 8.92
C GLN A 273 31.94 -9.97 8.24
N GLU A 274 31.99 -9.38 7.05
CA GLU A 274 33.22 -9.06 6.32
C GLU A 274 34.04 -7.99 7.02
N ASN A 275 33.41 -6.92 7.49
CA ASN A 275 34.06 -5.86 8.28
C ASN A 275 34.61 -6.39 9.60
N LEU A 276 33.87 -7.28 10.28
CA LEU A 276 34.31 -7.89 11.53
C LEU A 276 35.49 -8.86 11.29
N ALA A 277 35.51 -9.57 10.17
CA ALA A 277 36.64 -10.42 9.78
C ALA A 277 37.90 -9.60 9.45
N LEU A 278 37.76 -8.48 8.75
CA LEU A 278 38.86 -7.55 8.46
C LEU A 278 39.45 -6.96 9.75
N ALA A 279 38.60 -6.49 10.66
CA ALA A 279 39.04 -5.97 11.95
C ALA A 279 39.78 -7.03 12.80
N GLN A 280 39.33 -8.30 12.76
CA GLN A 280 40.02 -9.41 13.42
C GLN A 280 41.39 -9.72 12.79
N ALA A 281 41.49 -9.67 11.47
CA ALA A 281 42.76 -9.88 10.76
C ALA A 281 43.78 -8.77 11.08
N ASP A 282 43.34 -7.52 11.16
CA ASP A 282 44.19 -6.38 11.52
C ASP A 282 44.74 -6.50 12.96
N LEU A 283 43.89 -6.92 13.91
CA LEU A 283 44.33 -7.17 15.29
C LEU A 283 45.39 -8.27 15.39
N LEU A 284 45.21 -9.38 14.67
CA LEU A 284 46.19 -10.46 14.63
C LEU A 284 47.51 -10.02 14.00
N HIS A 285 47.47 -9.17 12.97
CA HIS A 285 48.67 -8.60 12.36
C HIS A 285 49.44 -7.68 13.32
N ILE A 286 48.74 -6.89 14.12
CA ILE A 286 49.34 -6.01 15.14
C ILE A 286 50.00 -6.85 16.24
N GLU A 287 49.34 -7.91 16.72
CA GLU A 287 49.90 -8.82 17.74
C GLU A 287 51.13 -9.59 17.22
N ALA A 288 51.12 -10.03 15.96
CA ALA A 288 52.26 -10.66 15.31
C ALA A 288 53.45 -9.69 15.20
N GLY A 289 53.22 -8.43 14.81
CA GLY A 289 54.28 -7.42 14.72
C GLY A 289 54.90 -7.08 16.07
N LEU A 290 54.10 -7.01 17.14
CA LEU A 290 54.59 -6.75 18.51
C LEU A 290 55.41 -7.91 19.06
N SER A 291 55.04 -9.15 18.74
CA SER A 291 55.77 -10.35 19.18
C SER A 291 57.06 -10.60 18.41
N GLU A 292 57.15 -10.19 17.14
CA GLU A 292 58.41 -10.15 16.39
C GLU A 292 59.36 -9.06 16.90
N GLN A 293 58.85 -7.85 17.18
CA GLN A 293 59.66 -6.77 17.78
C GLN A 293 60.24 -7.16 19.15
N GLN A 294 59.46 -7.87 19.99
CA GLN A 294 59.96 -8.37 21.28
C GLN A 294 60.99 -9.49 21.15
N ARG A 295 61.05 -10.21 20.02
CA ARG A 295 62.07 -11.24 19.75
C ARG A 295 63.36 -10.66 19.19
N GLU A 296 63.30 -9.54 18.48
CA GLU A 296 64.51 -8.88 17.95
C GLU A 296 65.27 -8.07 19.03
N GLU A 297 64.63 -7.77 20.17
CA GLU A 297 65.23 -7.05 21.30
C GLU A 297 65.89 -7.95 22.38
N GLN A 298 65.95 -9.28 22.19
CA GLN A 298 66.66 -10.24 23.07
C GLN A 298 67.88 -10.86 22.38
#